data_AF-A0A7Z0ECX1-F1
#
_entry.id   AF-A0A7Z0ECX1-F1
#
_cell.length_a   1.000
_cell.length_b   1.000
_cell.length_c   1.000
_cell.angle_alpha   90.00
_cell.angle_beta   90.00
_cell.angle_gamma   90.00
#
_symmetry.space_group_name_H-M   'P 1'
#
loop_
_entity.id
_entity.type
_entity.pdbx_description
1 polymer ?
#
loop_
_entity_poly.entity_id
_entity_poly.type
_entity_poly.pdbx_seq_one_letter_code
_entity_poly.pdbx_strand_id
1 'polypeptide(L)'
;MTHGTPAQFAAGCINDTACLNHRTGLMTCREAAIRYRGDYAYRKQVDAGVASAEREVFARPAKPVKATVKRAKAAPTPRVTKGIIGPDGLVHGTTTGYKRCKPPTECPAIAAGLPSCAEAGREKARLMWRARKGTTSRPEAKHGTVSGYSTFKCRAGDVCPAIAETGKSCADAVADAARIRYHAQKGKA
;
A
#
# COMPACT_ATOMS: atom_id res chain seq x y z
N MET A 1 -24.91 -8.64 -30.51
CA MET A 1 -23.60 -8.90 -29.91
C MET A 1 -23.81 -9.80 -28.70
N THR A 2 -23.17 -10.96 -28.66
CA THR A 2 -23.27 -11.88 -27.51
C THR A 2 -22.46 -11.31 -26.34
N HIS A 3 -22.99 -11.38 -25.12
CA HIS A 3 -22.29 -11.01 -23.88
C HIS A 3 -22.40 -12.18 -22.88
N GLY A 4 -21.54 -12.21 -21.86
CA GLY A 4 -21.51 -13.33 -20.90
C GLY A 4 -20.68 -14.52 -21.39
N THR A 5 -19.74 -14.30 -22.30
CA THR A 5 -18.79 -15.33 -22.76
C THR A 5 -17.34 -14.90 -22.48
N PRO A 6 -16.40 -15.84 -22.29
CA PRO A 6 -14.98 -15.53 -22.13
C PRO A 6 -14.37 -14.81 -23.34
N ALA A 7 -14.86 -15.12 -24.55
CA ALA A 7 -14.39 -14.49 -25.80
C ALA A 7 -14.64 -12.98 -25.81
N GLN A 8 -15.78 -12.53 -25.28
CA GLN A 8 -16.15 -11.11 -25.26
C GLN A 8 -15.42 -10.34 -24.17
N PHE A 9 -15.05 -11.02 -23.08
CA PHE A 9 -14.10 -10.48 -22.12
C PHE A 9 -12.72 -10.25 -22.77
N ALA A 10 -12.24 -11.22 -23.54
CA ALA A 10 -10.98 -11.10 -24.29
C ALA A 10 -11.04 -10.01 -25.37
N ALA A 11 -12.21 -9.77 -25.98
CA ALA A 11 -12.46 -8.69 -26.93
C ALA A 11 -12.53 -7.28 -26.28
N GLY A 12 -12.42 -7.16 -24.95
CA GLY A 12 -12.31 -5.88 -24.24
C GLY A 12 -13.50 -5.49 -23.35
N CYS A 13 -14.53 -6.33 -23.23
CA CYS A 13 -15.65 -6.10 -22.31
C CYS A 13 -15.24 -6.43 -20.86
N ILE A 14 -14.39 -5.59 -20.26
CA ILE A 14 -13.73 -5.84 -18.96
C ILE A 14 -14.47 -5.19 -17.79
N ASN A 15 -15.18 -4.09 -18.05
CA ASN A 15 -15.87 -3.31 -17.01
C ASN A 15 -17.24 -3.91 -16.72
N ASP A 16 -17.43 -4.43 -15.50
CA ASP A 16 -18.71 -5.01 -15.08
C ASP A 16 -19.85 -4.00 -15.20
N THR A 17 -19.64 -2.76 -14.80
CA THR A 17 -20.67 -1.71 -14.81
C THR A 17 -21.05 -1.23 -16.21
N ALA A 18 -20.16 -1.42 -17.19
CA ALA A 18 -20.39 -1.09 -18.60
C ALA A 18 -20.79 -2.31 -19.44
N CYS A 19 -20.84 -3.50 -18.83
CA CYS A 19 -21.28 -4.71 -19.50
C CYS A 19 -22.80 -4.66 -19.68
N LEU A 20 -23.28 -4.99 -20.88
CA LEU A 20 -24.71 -5.03 -21.17
C LEU A 20 -25.48 -5.95 -20.20
N ASN A 21 -24.84 -7.01 -19.73
CA ASN A 21 -25.46 -7.98 -18.83
C ASN A 21 -25.50 -7.55 -17.35
N HIS A 22 -24.83 -6.45 -16.96
CA HIS A 22 -24.63 -6.06 -15.54
C HIS A 22 -25.90 -5.99 -14.69
N ARG A 23 -27.02 -5.57 -15.28
CA ARG A 23 -28.31 -5.37 -14.58
C ARG A 23 -29.41 -6.30 -15.07
N THR A 24 -29.05 -7.29 -15.86
CA THR A 24 -30.03 -8.17 -16.54
C THR A 24 -30.23 -9.50 -15.81
N GLY A 25 -29.48 -9.75 -14.74
CA GLY A 25 -29.45 -11.06 -14.07
C GLY A 25 -28.73 -12.16 -14.88
N LEU A 26 -28.34 -11.86 -16.12
CA LEU A 26 -27.50 -12.73 -16.94
C LEU A 26 -26.02 -12.53 -16.58
N MET A 27 -25.22 -13.55 -16.84
CA MET A 27 -23.79 -13.55 -16.51
C MET A 27 -23.03 -12.45 -17.27
N THR A 28 -22.18 -11.70 -16.58
CA THR A 28 -21.31 -10.71 -17.21
C THR A 28 -20.12 -11.36 -17.93
N CYS A 29 -19.51 -10.67 -18.89
CA CYS A 29 -18.32 -11.19 -19.60
C CYS A 29 -17.17 -11.50 -18.62
N ARG A 30 -16.99 -10.67 -17.58
CA ARG A 30 -15.98 -10.89 -16.54
C ARG A 30 -16.29 -12.12 -15.70
N GLU A 31 -17.54 -12.30 -15.28
CA GLU A 31 -17.96 -13.49 -14.54
C GLU A 31 -17.73 -14.76 -15.35
N ALA A 32 -18.05 -14.74 -16.64
CA ALA A 32 -17.80 -15.85 -17.56
C ALA A 32 -16.30 -16.17 -17.66
N ALA A 33 -15.44 -15.15 -17.78
CA ALA A 33 -14.00 -15.33 -17.81
C ALA A 33 -13.44 -15.89 -16.48
N ILE A 34 -13.98 -15.47 -15.34
CA ILE A 34 -13.59 -15.99 -14.02
C ILE A 34 -13.95 -17.47 -13.91
N ARG A 35 -15.18 -17.86 -14.27
CA ARG A 35 -15.62 -19.26 -14.26
C ARG A 35 -14.76 -20.12 -15.17
N TYR A 36 -14.55 -19.70 -16.41
CA TYR A 36 -13.72 -20.41 -17.37
C TYR A 36 -12.28 -20.63 -16.88
N ARG A 37 -11.67 -19.62 -16.25
CA ARG A 37 -10.33 -19.78 -15.66
C ARG A 37 -10.31 -20.76 -14.49
N GLY A 38 -11.37 -20.77 -13.66
CA GLY A 38 -11.54 -21.74 -12.58
C GLY A 38 -11.67 -23.16 -13.11
N ASP A 39 -12.51 -23.37 -14.13
CA ASP A 39 -12.72 -24.68 -14.75
C ASP A 39 -11.46 -25.17 -15.48
N TYR A 40 -10.72 -24.27 -16.13
CA TYR A 40 -9.43 -24.60 -16.74
C TYR A 40 -8.39 -24.99 -15.68
N ALA A 41 -8.31 -24.27 -14.57
CA ALA A 41 -7.41 -24.62 -13.47
C ALA A 41 -7.76 -25.98 -12.85
N TYR A 42 -9.06 -26.29 -12.73
CA TYR A 42 -9.53 -27.59 -12.28
C TYR A 42 -9.17 -28.71 -13.27
N ARG A 43 -9.45 -28.53 -14.57
CA ARG A 43 -9.06 -29.49 -15.62
C ARG A 43 -7.56 -29.76 -15.60
N LYS A 44 -6.74 -28.73 -15.42
CA LYS A 44 -5.29 -28.89 -15.29
C LYS A 44 -4.88 -29.72 -14.07
N GLN A 45 -5.60 -29.63 -12.96
CA GLN A 45 -5.36 -30.47 -11.77
C GLN A 45 -5.78 -31.92 -12.00
N VAL A 46 -6.89 -32.14 -12.74
CA VAL A 46 -7.33 -33.47 -13.17
C VAL A 46 -6.28 -34.11 -14.07
N ASP A 47 -5.81 -33.39 -15.10
CA ASP A 47 -4.78 -33.87 -16.04
C ASP A 47 -3.45 -34.15 -15.32
N ALA A 48 -3.13 -33.41 -14.26
CA ALA A 48 -1.96 -33.63 -13.43
C ALA A 48 -2.12 -34.78 -12.41
N GLY A 49 -3.29 -35.44 -12.35
CA GLY A 49 -3.58 -36.52 -11.41
C GLY A 49 -3.70 -36.07 -9.95
N VAL A 50 -3.85 -34.76 -9.71
CA VAL A 50 -3.89 -34.17 -8.36
C VAL A 50 -5.32 -33.82 -7.92
N ALA A 51 -6.29 -33.83 -8.84
CA ALA A 51 -7.68 -33.59 -8.51
C ALA A 51 -8.36 -34.85 -7.95
N SER A 52 -8.81 -34.81 -6.71
CA SER A 52 -9.72 -35.80 -6.13
C SER A 52 -11.12 -35.68 -6.78
N ALA A 53 -11.77 -36.81 -7.05
CA ALA A 53 -13.13 -36.89 -7.60
C ALA A 53 -14.19 -36.25 -6.68
N GLU A 54 -13.89 -36.17 -5.39
CA GLU A 54 -14.60 -35.30 -4.47
C GLU A 54 -14.09 -33.88 -4.71
N ARG A 55 -14.89 -33.09 -5.44
CA ARG A 55 -14.86 -31.64 -5.26
C ARG A 55 -15.42 -31.41 -3.87
N GLU A 56 -14.60 -31.63 -2.84
CA GLU A 56 -14.85 -31.10 -1.52
C GLU A 56 -15.14 -29.63 -1.78
N VAL A 57 -16.40 -29.26 -1.57
CA VAL A 57 -16.76 -27.87 -1.35
C VAL A 57 -16.05 -27.56 -0.04
N PHE A 58 -14.73 -27.33 -0.13
CA PHE A 58 -14.01 -26.60 0.88
C PHE A 58 -14.81 -25.33 0.97
N ALA A 59 -15.69 -25.28 1.97
CA ALA A 59 -16.35 -24.07 2.40
C ALA A 59 -15.24 -23.04 2.34
N ARG A 60 -15.36 -22.07 1.41
CA ARG A 60 -14.28 -21.11 1.11
C ARG A 60 -13.68 -20.78 2.45
N PRO A 61 -12.42 -21.15 2.76
CA PRO A 61 -11.91 -21.09 4.12
C PRO A 61 -12.27 -19.70 4.58
N ALA A 62 -13.15 -19.63 5.60
CA ALA A 62 -13.80 -18.38 5.99
C ALA A 62 -12.66 -17.39 6.03
N LYS A 63 -12.67 -16.42 5.09
CA LYS A 63 -11.52 -15.49 4.92
C LYS A 63 -11.19 -15.11 6.35
N PRO A 64 -9.96 -15.36 6.85
CA PRO A 64 -9.67 -15.16 8.26
C PRO A 64 -10.24 -13.80 8.53
N VAL A 65 -11.27 -13.76 9.39
CA VAL A 65 -11.92 -12.51 9.75
C VAL A 65 -10.75 -11.81 10.38
N LYS A 66 -10.08 -10.95 9.60
CA LYS A 66 -9.02 -10.13 10.13
C LYS A 66 -9.78 -9.46 11.24
N ALA A 67 -9.47 -9.85 12.48
CA ALA A 67 -9.94 -9.13 13.62
C ALA A 67 -9.59 -7.71 13.24
N THR A 68 -10.59 -6.93 12.87
CA THR A 68 -10.43 -5.52 12.76
C THR A 68 -10.29 -5.14 14.22
N VAL A 69 -9.08 -5.37 14.75
CA VAL A 69 -8.52 -4.54 15.79
C VAL A 69 -8.82 -3.17 15.21
N LYS A 70 -9.84 -2.52 15.79
CA LYS A 70 -10.18 -1.16 15.42
C LYS A 70 -8.87 -0.46 15.60
N ARG A 71 -8.18 -0.21 14.49
CA ARG A 71 -6.89 0.45 14.49
C ARG A 71 -7.18 1.70 15.26
N ALA A 72 -6.59 1.83 16.46
CA ALA A 72 -6.76 3.02 17.27
C ALA A 72 -6.60 4.17 16.29
N LYS A 73 -7.67 4.97 16.13
CA LYS A 73 -7.66 6.07 15.17
C LYS A 73 -6.36 6.79 15.44
N ALA A 74 -5.47 6.81 14.45
CA ALA A 74 -4.22 7.56 14.57
C ALA A 74 -4.62 8.92 15.13
N ALA A 75 -3.98 9.32 16.22
CA ALA A 75 -4.28 10.58 16.89
C ALA A 75 -4.52 11.65 15.81
N PRO A 76 -5.64 12.40 15.86
CA PRO A 76 -5.96 13.36 14.82
C PRO A 76 -4.72 14.19 14.57
N THR A 77 -4.15 14.05 13.37
CA THR A 77 -3.04 14.91 12.96
C THR A 77 -3.52 16.33 13.17
N PRO A 78 -2.78 17.20 13.87
CA PRO A 78 -3.20 18.59 14.07
C PRO A 78 -3.60 19.13 12.69
N ARG A 79 -4.87 19.53 12.58
CA ARG A 79 -5.43 20.05 11.34
C ARG A 79 -4.63 21.30 11.04
N VAL A 80 -3.69 21.20 10.10
CA VAL A 80 -2.81 22.30 9.73
C VAL A 80 -3.68 23.49 9.34
N THR A 81 -3.41 24.58 10.05
CA THR A 81 -3.77 25.98 9.89
C THR A 81 -4.55 26.38 8.63
N LYS A 82 -5.57 27.21 8.87
CA LYS A 82 -6.49 27.85 7.91
C LYS A 82 -5.67 28.48 6.76
N GLY A 83 -5.72 27.88 5.58
CA GLY A 83 -5.14 28.48 4.37
C GLY A 83 -5.97 29.67 3.87
N ILE A 84 -5.37 30.52 3.04
CA ILE A 84 -6.08 31.64 2.39
C ILE A 84 -6.42 31.29 0.95
N ILE A 85 -7.52 31.82 0.43
CA ILE A 85 -7.86 31.69 -0.99
C ILE A 85 -7.16 32.83 -1.73
N GLY A 86 -6.23 32.49 -2.63
CA GLY A 86 -5.53 33.45 -3.47
C GLY A 86 -6.39 33.93 -4.64
N PRO A 87 -5.91 34.93 -5.41
CA PRO A 87 -6.62 35.45 -6.59
C PRO A 87 -6.79 34.41 -7.71
N ASP A 88 -5.98 33.36 -7.69
CA ASP A 88 -6.07 32.17 -8.54
C ASP A 88 -7.16 31.17 -8.09
N GLY A 89 -7.94 31.50 -7.05
CA GLY A 89 -8.96 30.63 -6.48
C GLY A 89 -8.40 29.41 -5.74
N LEU A 90 -7.09 29.35 -5.53
CA LEU A 90 -6.40 28.24 -4.86
C LEU A 90 -6.22 28.52 -3.37
N VAL A 91 -6.33 27.48 -2.54
CA VAL A 91 -6.00 27.57 -1.11
C VAL A 91 -4.48 27.53 -0.92
N HIS A 92 -3.90 28.68 -0.61
CA HIS A 92 -2.48 28.87 -0.31
C HIS A 92 -2.16 28.63 1.17
N GLY A 93 -0.88 28.33 1.45
CA GLY A 93 -0.39 27.99 2.79
C GLY A 93 -0.78 26.61 3.28
N THR A 94 -1.23 25.74 2.37
CA THR A 94 -1.58 24.35 2.66
C THR A 94 -0.91 23.40 1.69
N THR A 95 -0.83 22.12 2.06
CA THR A 95 -0.24 21.09 1.20
C THR A 95 -1.04 20.82 -0.08
N THR A 96 -2.30 21.27 -0.14
CA THR A 96 -3.17 21.13 -1.32
C THR A 96 -2.80 22.15 -2.41
N GLY A 97 -2.41 23.36 -2.01
CA GLY A 97 -1.98 24.42 -2.93
C GLY A 97 -0.60 24.17 -3.56
N TYR A 98 0.28 23.42 -2.89
CA TYR A 98 1.67 23.21 -3.32
C TYR A 98 1.86 22.69 -4.75
N LYS A 99 0.96 21.82 -5.25
CA LYS A 99 1.10 21.27 -6.60
C LYS A 99 0.87 22.29 -7.72
N ARG A 100 0.18 23.39 -7.44
CA ARG A 100 -0.23 24.41 -8.42
C ARG A 100 0.36 25.79 -8.12
N CYS A 101 0.80 26.03 -6.89
CA CYS A 101 1.46 27.26 -6.49
C CYS A 101 2.98 27.17 -6.75
N LYS A 102 3.45 27.86 -7.80
CA LYS A 102 4.87 28.17 -8.06
C LYS A 102 4.94 29.61 -8.61
N PRO A 103 5.89 30.47 -8.16
CA PRO A 103 7.03 30.21 -7.27
C PRO A 103 6.73 30.43 -5.76
N PRO A 104 7.54 29.87 -4.84
CA PRO A 104 7.31 29.98 -3.40
C PRO A 104 7.44 31.42 -2.88
N THR A 105 8.25 32.26 -3.52
CA THR A 105 8.50 33.67 -3.15
C THR A 105 7.32 34.59 -3.40
N GLU A 106 6.41 34.21 -4.30
CA GLU A 106 5.22 35.00 -4.68
C GLU A 106 3.94 34.38 -4.13
N CYS A 107 4.05 33.41 -3.20
CA CYS A 107 2.89 32.76 -2.63
C CYS A 107 2.07 33.79 -1.83
N PRO A 108 0.78 34.00 -2.15
CA PRO A 108 -0.08 34.95 -1.43
C PRO A 108 -0.11 34.71 0.09
N ALA A 109 0.13 33.48 0.52
CA ALA A 109 0.21 33.14 1.94
C ALA A 109 1.35 33.89 2.65
N ILE A 110 2.48 34.12 1.99
CA ILE A 110 3.60 34.87 2.57
C ILE A 110 3.19 36.32 2.88
N ALA A 111 2.49 36.97 1.94
CA ALA A 111 2.00 38.34 2.15
C ALA A 111 0.99 38.43 3.31
N ALA A 112 0.27 37.34 3.60
CA ALA A 112 -0.64 37.22 4.73
C ALA A 112 0.03 36.73 6.04
N GLY A 113 1.37 36.63 6.09
CA GLY A 113 2.10 36.16 7.28
C GLY A 113 1.97 34.66 7.55
N LEU A 114 1.50 33.87 6.58
CA LEU A 114 1.36 32.42 6.65
C LEU A 114 2.53 31.74 5.91
N PRO A 115 2.88 30.48 6.30
CA PRO A 115 3.86 29.71 5.56
C PRO A 115 3.43 29.55 4.10
N SER A 116 4.38 29.62 3.18
CA SER A 116 4.13 29.34 1.76
C SER A 116 3.64 27.90 1.57
N CYS A 117 2.98 27.62 0.43
CA CYS A 117 2.61 26.25 0.07
C CYS A 117 3.81 25.28 0.07
N ALA A 118 5.00 25.77 -0.28
CA ALA A 118 6.23 24.98 -0.27
C ALA A 118 6.70 24.66 1.16
N GLU A 119 6.60 25.61 2.08
CA GLU A 119 6.92 25.41 3.50
C GLU A 119 5.93 24.45 4.15
N ALA A 120 4.63 24.64 3.92
CA ALA A 120 3.60 23.71 4.39
C ALA A 120 3.82 22.29 3.85
N GLY A 121 4.25 22.16 2.59
CA GLY A 121 4.65 20.88 1.98
C GLY A 121 5.83 20.22 2.70
N ARG A 122 6.91 20.99 2.95
CA ARG A 122 8.10 20.52 3.68
C ARG A 122 7.78 20.13 5.11
N GLU A 123 6.96 20.89 5.80
CA GLU A 123 6.53 20.61 7.18
C GLU A 123 5.72 19.32 7.25
N LYS A 124 4.75 19.13 6.34
CA LYS A 124 4.02 17.86 6.24
C LYS A 124 4.94 16.68 5.97
N ALA A 125 5.95 16.84 5.12
CA ALA A 125 6.94 15.80 4.87
C ALA A 125 7.74 15.47 6.15
N ARG A 126 8.16 16.47 6.93
CA ARG A 126 8.82 16.29 8.23
C ARG A 126 7.91 15.58 9.25
N LEU A 127 6.64 15.97 9.34
CA LEU A 127 5.66 15.32 10.22
C LEU A 127 5.39 13.87 9.82
N MET A 128 5.23 13.60 8.52
CA MET A 128 5.06 12.23 8.00
C MET A 128 6.29 11.37 8.25
N TRP A 129 7.49 11.94 8.10
CA TRP A 129 8.75 11.26 8.43
C TRP A 129 8.86 10.95 9.93
N ARG A 130 8.55 11.92 10.80
CA ARG A 130 8.49 11.73 12.26
C ARG A 130 7.46 10.69 12.66
N ALA A 131 6.26 10.72 12.07
CA ALA A 131 5.21 9.73 12.31
C ALA A 131 5.65 8.33 11.88
N ARG A 132 6.40 8.21 10.77
CA ARG A 132 6.99 6.94 10.33
C ARG A 132 8.10 6.45 11.26
N LYS A 133 8.93 7.35 11.81
CA LYS A 133 9.91 7.00 12.85
C LYS A 133 9.24 6.56 14.15
N GLY A 134 8.19 7.26 14.59
CA GLY A 134 7.53 7.03 15.88
C GLY A 134 6.51 5.88 15.96
N THR A 135 6.11 5.26 14.84
CA THR A 135 5.07 4.20 14.83
C THR A 135 5.60 2.78 14.60
N THR A 136 6.87 2.53 14.87
CA THR A 136 7.55 1.30 14.39
C THR A 136 7.92 0.28 15.46
N SER A 137 7.22 0.24 16.60
CA SER A 137 7.12 -1.00 17.38
C SER A 137 5.81 -1.70 17.03
N ARG A 138 5.82 -2.53 15.98
CA ARG A 138 4.84 -3.62 15.91
C ARG A 138 5.31 -4.64 16.94
N PRO A 139 4.57 -4.91 18.03
CA PRO A 139 5.03 -5.82 19.07
C PRO A 139 5.25 -7.24 18.53
N GLU A 140 4.52 -7.61 17.48
CA GLU A 140 4.61 -8.91 16.81
C GLU A 140 5.79 -9.02 15.82
N ALA A 141 6.45 -7.90 15.47
CA ALA A 141 7.54 -7.95 14.51
C ALA A 141 8.81 -8.50 15.18
N LYS A 142 9.49 -9.43 14.51
CA LYS A 142 10.83 -9.87 14.90
C LYS A 142 11.83 -8.73 14.67
N HIS A 143 12.00 -7.87 15.68
CA HIS A 143 12.93 -6.76 15.64
C HIS A 143 14.39 -7.24 15.63
N GLY A 144 15.32 -6.39 15.19
CA GLY A 144 16.74 -6.77 15.07
C GLY A 144 17.04 -7.74 13.91
N THR A 145 16.09 -7.93 13.00
CA THR A 145 16.25 -8.83 11.84
C THR A 145 15.97 -8.11 10.52
N VAL A 146 16.49 -8.67 9.42
CA VAL A 146 16.17 -8.23 8.06
C VAL A 146 14.66 -8.32 7.81
N SER A 147 13.98 -9.34 8.33
CA SER A 147 12.52 -9.50 8.19
C SER A 147 11.75 -8.42 8.94
N GLY A 148 12.23 -7.99 10.10
CA GLY A 148 11.72 -6.82 10.81
C GLY A 148 11.70 -5.57 9.93
N TYR A 149 12.78 -5.35 9.17
CA TYR A 149 12.91 -4.22 8.25
C TYR A 149 12.10 -4.37 6.94
N SER A 150 12.17 -5.54 6.29
CA SER A 150 11.63 -5.77 4.95
C SER A 150 10.16 -6.17 4.97
N THR A 151 9.76 -7.06 5.87
CA THR A 151 8.40 -7.62 5.99
C THR A 151 7.52 -6.74 6.85
N PHE A 152 7.99 -6.42 8.06
CA PHE A 152 7.20 -5.65 9.03
C PHE A 152 7.38 -4.14 8.91
N LYS A 153 8.25 -3.70 7.98
CA LYS A 153 8.55 -2.30 7.69
C LYS A 153 8.97 -1.51 8.93
N CYS A 154 9.65 -2.15 9.87
CA CYS A 154 10.24 -1.47 11.01
C CYS A 154 11.33 -0.51 10.52
N ARG A 155 11.14 0.78 10.78
CA ARG A 155 12.06 1.87 10.47
C ARG A 155 12.46 2.66 11.72
N ALA A 156 12.17 2.11 12.90
CA ALA A 156 12.74 2.57 14.15
C ALA A 156 14.23 2.27 14.03
N GLY A 157 15.05 3.30 13.84
CA GLY A 157 16.50 3.15 13.90
C GLY A 157 16.90 3.00 15.36
N ASP A 158 17.33 4.11 15.94
CA ASP A 158 17.74 4.33 17.33
C ASP A 158 16.68 3.97 18.41
N VAL A 159 15.41 3.91 18.03
CA VAL A 159 14.29 3.56 18.91
C VAL A 159 13.75 2.14 18.67
N CYS A 160 14.52 1.28 17.99
CA CYS A 160 14.15 -0.11 17.77
C CYS A 160 14.22 -0.88 19.09
N PRO A 161 13.17 -1.65 19.49
CA PRO A 161 13.18 -2.37 20.76
C PRO A 161 14.30 -3.42 20.82
N ALA A 162 14.67 -4.01 19.69
CA ALA A 162 15.79 -4.96 19.63
C ALA A 162 17.16 -4.33 19.91
N ILE A 163 17.31 -3.00 19.95
CA ILE A 163 18.58 -2.38 20.36
C ILE A 163 18.91 -2.74 21.81
N ALA A 164 17.92 -2.74 22.70
CA ALA A 164 18.14 -3.08 24.11
C ALA A 164 18.59 -4.55 24.29
N GLU A 165 18.08 -5.46 23.46
CA GLU A 165 18.34 -6.90 23.58
C GLU A 165 19.55 -7.38 22.76
N THR A 166 19.75 -6.83 21.57
CA THR A 166 20.75 -7.33 20.59
C THR A 166 21.81 -6.30 20.21
N GLY A 167 21.69 -5.07 20.72
CA GLY A 167 22.55 -3.94 20.33
C GLY A 167 22.33 -3.46 18.88
N LYS A 168 21.35 -4.01 18.16
CA LYS A 168 21.15 -3.76 16.72
C LYS A 168 19.70 -3.44 16.39
N SER A 169 19.49 -2.43 15.56
CA SER A 169 18.18 -2.14 14.99
C SER A 169 17.87 -3.05 13.80
N CYS A 170 16.62 -3.04 13.33
CA CYS A 170 16.26 -3.70 12.07
C CYS A 170 17.04 -3.13 10.87
N ALA A 171 17.41 -1.85 10.90
CA ALA A 171 18.22 -1.23 9.86
C ALA A 171 19.67 -1.75 9.89
N ASP A 172 20.24 -1.92 11.08
CA ASP A 172 21.59 -2.46 11.26
C ASP A 172 21.68 -3.90 10.80
N ALA A 173 20.64 -4.72 11.07
CA ALA A 173 20.55 -6.08 10.57
C ALA A 173 20.58 -6.17 9.03
N VAL A 174 19.97 -5.20 8.33
CA VAL A 174 20.04 -5.11 6.87
C VAL A 174 21.43 -4.67 6.40
N ALA A 175 22.04 -3.70 7.09
CA ALA A 175 23.40 -3.25 6.77
C ALA A 175 24.43 -4.38 6.97
N ASP A 176 24.32 -5.15 8.05
CA ASP A 176 25.15 -6.34 8.31
C ASP A 176 24.97 -7.38 7.21
N ALA A 177 23.72 -7.72 6.85
CA ALA A 177 23.44 -8.67 5.79
C ALA A 177 24.00 -8.23 4.43
N ALA A 178 23.96 -6.93 4.13
CA ALA A 178 24.56 -6.36 2.92
C ALA A 178 26.10 -6.49 2.93
N ARG A 179 26.75 -6.20 4.07
CA ARG A 179 28.20 -6.38 4.25
C ARG A 179 28.61 -7.83 4.05
N ILE A 180 27.88 -8.79 4.64
CA ILE A 180 28.15 -10.23 4.50
C ILE A 180 28.10 -10.64 3.01
N ARG A 181 27.06 -10.21 2.28
CA ARG A 181 26.93 -10.51 0.84
C ARG A 181 28.08 -9.94 0.02
N TYR A 182 28.48 -8.71 0.32
CA TYR A 182 29.59 -8.06 -0.36
C TYR A 182 30.90 -8.84 -0.18
N HIS A 183 31.23 -9.24 1.06
CA HIS A 183 32.43 -10.05 1.32
C HIS A 183 32.36 -11.45 0.70
N ALA A 184 31.18 -12.09 0.71
CA ALA A 184 30.98 -13.39 0.07
C ALA A 184 31.11 -13.34 -1.47
N GLN A 185 30.83 -12.20 -2.09
CA GLN A 185 31.06 -12.00 -3.53
C GLN A 185 32.54 -11.69 -3.82
N LYS A 186 33.19 -10.89 -2.97
CA LYS A 186 34.60 -10.51 -3.15
C LYS A 186 35.58 -11.68 -2.91
N GLY A 187 35.24 -12.64 -2.06
CA GLY A 187 36.05 -13.85 -1.82
C GLY A 187 35.89 -14.95 -2.87
N LYS A 188 35.11 -14.73 -3.92
CA LYS A 188 34.92 -15.65 -5.06
C LYS A 188 35.62 -15.18 -6.34
N ALA A 189 36.37 -14.08 -6.27
CA ALA A 189 37.12 -13.49 -7.36
C ALA A 189 38.61 -13.78 -7.22
#